data_AF-A0A5J5QJD2-F1
#
_entry.id   AF-A0A5J5QJD2-F1
#
_cell.length_a   1.000
_cell.length_b   1.000
_cell.length_c   1.000
_cell.angle_alpha   90.00
_cell.angle_beta   90.00
_cell.angle_gamma   90.00
#
_symmetry.space_group_name_H-M   'P 1'
#
loop_
_entity.id
_entity.type
_entity.pdbx_description
1 polymer ?
#
loop_
_entity_poly.entity_id
_entity_poly.type
_entity_poly.pdbx_seq_one_letter_code
_entity_poly.pdbx_strand_id
1 'polypeptide(L)'
;MMMSLRFPFLFSQPTNLPGSGSSSQNNHRTTPRSRFSATFAAATAASIGAAAAAGVSVVSQNPNHPFFQHAANLLLPNSSSLLWASVSLADGSAPVVEPKSGVSFPAVLGSSLTLLGVGLRKKSILGLKNIDVYAFGVYANGDDVKKFLSEKYGNLSTFELKNSKDFNNDLMEADISMTVRLQIVYSKLSIKSIRSAYEETVGSRLQKFSGSDNKELLQRFTSQFKDEYKLPRGSLVELSKEPGYVLKTIIDGKEIGSIESKLLCRSILDLYIGEDPFDRRAKDDVDLNVASLLQQK
;
A
#
# COMPACT_ATOMS: atom_id res chain seq x y z
N MET A 1 42.33 16.08 35.37
CA MET A 1 41.19 16.17 34.42
C MET A 1 41.63 15.45 33.15
N MET A 2 40.94 14.50 32.50
CA MET A 2 39.71 13.74 32.70
C MET A 2 39.93 12.44 31.90
N MET A 3 39.96 11.29 32.58
CA MET A 3 39.03 10.16 32.43
C MET A 3 38.99 9.49 31.05
N SER A 4 39.77 8.42 30.91
CA SER A 4 39.60 7.35 29.93
C SER A 4 38.44 6.45 30.40
N LEU A 5 37.35 6.43 29.64
CA LEU A 5 36.19 5.57 29.91
C LEU A 5 36.48 4.17 29.33
N ARG A 6 36.94 3.25 30.18
CA ARG A 6 36.89 1.80 29.92
C ARG A 6 35.48 1.31 30.24
N PHE A 7 34.77 0.84 29.21
CA PHE A 7 33.55 0.05 29.39
C PHE A 7 33.91 -1.42 29.64
N PRO A 8 33.36 -2.08 30.67
CA PRO A 8 33.48 -3.53 30.81
C PRO A 8 32.41 -4.19 29.94
N PHE A 9 32.81 -4.85 28.85
CA PHE A 9 31.98 -5.85 28.21
C PHE A 9 32.16 -7.17 28.97
N LEU A 10 31.20 -7.48 29.85
CA LEU A 10 31.02 -8.83 30.38
C LEU A 10 30.43 -9.70 29.26
N PHE A 11 31.30 -10.46 28.60
CA PHE A 11 30.87 -11.57 27.75
C PHE A 11 30.44 -12.73 28.65
N SER A 12 29.16 -13.08 28.65
CA SER A 12 28.71 -14.35 29.20
C SER A 12 29.13 -15.47 28.24
N GLN A 13 30.07 -16.31 28.68
CA GLN A 13 30.41 -17.59 28.05
C GLN A 13 29.24 -18.57 28.21
N PRO A 14 28.90 -19.38 27.19
CA PRO A 14 28.01 -20.52 27.35
C PRO A 14 28.78 -21.72 27.90
N THR A 15 28.38 -22.20 29.07
CA THR A 15 28.78 -23.50 29.62
C THR A 15 28.00 -24.62 28.92
N ASN A 16 28.72 -25.48 28.21
CA ASN A 16 28.26 -26.81 27.81
C ASN A 16 28.62 -27.80 28.92
N LEU A 17 27.67 -28.65 29.33
CA LEU A 17 27.77 -30.10 29.64
C LEU A 17 26.46 -30.60 30.33
N PRO A 18 26.18 -31.92 30.37
CA PRO A 18 24.88 -32.47 30.00
C PRO A 18 24.19 -33.23 31.14
N GLY A 19 22.94 -33.64 30.89
CA GLY A 19 22.41 -34.90 31.42
C GLY A 19 21.14 -34.83 32.27
N SER A 20 20.15 -35.58 31.80
CA SER A 20 19.25 -36.45 32.58
C SER A 20 18.23 -35.84 33.55
N GLY A 21 16.95 -36.13 33.27
CA GLY A 21 16.14 -36.86 34.26
C GLY A 21 14.86 -36.21 34.80
N SER A 22 13.73 -36.76 34.35
CA SER A 22 12.52 -37.10 35.13
C SER A 22 11.50 -36.03 35.57
N SER A 23 10.25 -36.35 35.18
CA SER A 23 9.02 -36.45 36.00
C SER A 23 8.22 -35.20 36.42
N SER A 24 7.03 -35.13 35.80
CA SER A 24 5.69 -35.23 36.43
C SER A 24 5.00 -34.00 37.07
N GLN A 25 3.69 -33.96 36.78
CA GLN A 25 2.55 -33.36 37.49
C GLN A 25 2.14 -31.88 37.29
N ASN A 26 1.02 -31.73 36.58
CA ASN A 26 -0.24 -31.08 36.98
C ASN A 26 -0.19 -29.95 38.03
N ASN A 27 -0.76 -28.77 37.69
CA ASN A 27 -2.05 -28.36 38.26
C ASN A 27 -2.61 -27.04 37.70
N HIS A 28 -3.94 -27.02 37.63
CA HIS A 28 -4.87 -25.93 37.40
C HIS A 28 -4.67 -24.67 38.26
N ARG A 29 -4.98 -23.48 37.68
CA ARG A 29 -5.78 -22.37 38.28
C ARG A 29 -5.97 -21.25 37.23
N THR A 30 -7.14 -21.09 36.59
CA THR A 30 -8.26 -20.17 36.92
C THR A 30 -7.91 -18.69 37.20
N THR A 31 -8.12 -17.83 36.18
CA THR A 31 -8.85 -16.52 36.07
C THR A 31 -8.96 -15.58 37.29
N PRO A 32 -8.98 -14.22 37.15
CA PRO A 32 -10.02 -13.45 36.40
C PRO A 32 -9.53 -12.19 35.65
N ARG A 33 -9.94 -11.97 34.39
CA ARG A 33 -11.09 -11.16 33.92
C ARG A 33 -11.30 -9.82 34.67
N SER A 34 -10.74 -8.72 34.13
CA SER A 34 -11.25 -7.37 34.39
C SER A 34 -12.07 -6.90 33.18
N ARG A 35 -13.37 -6.70 33.39
CA ARG A 35 -14.27 -6.01 32.45
C ARG A 35 -14.39 -4.57 32.94
N PHE A 36 -14.04 -3.61 32.10
CA PHE A 36 -14.46 -2.23 32.29
C PHE A 36 -15.61 -1.94 31.34
N SER A 37 -16.78 -1.65 31.93
CA SER A 37 -17.92 -1.04 31.24
C SER A 37 -17.74 0.48 31.27
N ALA A 38 -17.98 1.14 30.15
CA ALA A 38 -18.28 2.56 30.10
C ALA A 38 -19.38 2.78 29.05
N THR A 39 -20.56 3.11 29.54
CA THR A 39 -21.74 3.60 28.81
C THR A 39 -21.60 5.11 28.56
N PHE A 40 -22.57 5.68 27.83
CA PHE A 40 -22.76 7.09 27.39
C PHE A 40 -22.15 7.40 26.01
N ALA A 41 -22.84 8.01 25.04
CA ALA A 41 -24.23 8.39 24.89
C ALA A 41 -24.51 8.55 23.38
N ALA A 42 -25.71 8.19 22.92
CA ALA A 42 -26.16 8.43 21.56
C ALA A 42 -26.59 9.90 21.41
N ALA A 43 -26.12 10.56 20.36
CA ALA A 43 -26.69 11.82 19.86
C ALA A 43 -26.98 11.64 18.37
N THR A 44 -28.26 11.49 18.05
CA THR A 44 -28.81 11.54 16.71
C THR A 44 -29.02 13.01 16.32
N ALA A 45 -28.48 13.41 15.18
CA ALA A 45 -28.92 14.63 14.48
C ALA A 45 -28.92 14.33 12.98
N ALA A 46 -30.12 14.10 12.45
CA ALA A 46 -30.40 14.09 11.03
C ALA A 46 -30.64 15.54 10.58
N SER A 47 -29.96 15.98 9.53
CA SER A 47 -30.44 17.11 8.72
C SER A 47 -30.06 16.89 7.27
N ILE A 48 -31.08 16.51 6.51
CA ILE A 48 -31.14 16.51 5.04
C ILE A 48 -31.08 17.97 4.58
N GLY A 49 -30.36 18.27 3.50
CA GLY A 49 -30.42 19.60 2.88
C GLY A 49 -29.36 19.83 1.82
N ALA A 50 -29.52 19.21 0.66
CA ALA A 50 -28.89 19.68 -0.58
C ALA A 50 -29.57 21.00 -1.01
N ALA A 51 -28.79 22.04 -1.26
CA ALA A 51 -29.26 23.23 -1.97
C ALA A 51 -28.16 23.72 -2.91
N ALA A 52 -28.31 23.38 -4.18
CA ALA A 52 -27.57 23.97 -5.28
C ALA A 52 -27.99 25.43 -5.45
N ALA A 53 -27.04 26.36 -5.35
CA ALA A 53 -27.27 27.78 -5.63
C ALA A 53 -27.23 28.00 -7.15
N ALA A 54 -28.39 27.94 -7.79
CA ALA A 54 -28.57 28.50 -9.13
C ALA A 54 -28.93 29.99 -8.98
N GLY A 55 -27.98 30.84 -9.35
CA GLY A 55 -28.17 32.30 -9.39
C GLY A 55 -29.09 32.70 -10.53
N VAL A 56 -30.16 33.42 -10.22
CA VAL A 56 -30.93 34.19 -11.19
C VAL A 56 -31.35 35.50 -10.53
N SER A 57 -30.54 36.54 -10.69
CA SER A 57 -30.94 37.91 -10.39
C SER A 57 -31.73 38.46 -11.57
N VAL A 58 -33.05 38.46 -11.43
CA VAL A 58 -34.00 39.12 -12.32
C VAL A 58 -33.86 40.64 -12.13
N VAL A 59 -33.32 41.34 -13.11
CA VAL A 59 -33.36 42.82 -13.15
C VAL A 59 -34.56 43.26 -13.99
N SER A 60 -35.37 44.06 -13.32
CA SER A 60 -36.62 44.68 -13.72
C SER A 60 -36.53 45.48 -15.02
N GLN A 61 -37.51 45.29 -15.91
CA GLN A 61 -37.77 46.14 -17.06
C GLN A 61 -38.52 47.41 -16.60
N ASN A 62 -38.09 48.59 -17.07
CA ASN A 62 -39.01 49.71 -17.31
C ASN A 62 -38.44 50.54 -18.49
N PRO A 63 -39.26 50.96 -19.47
CA PRO A 63 -38.80 51.52 -20.73
C PRO A 63 -38.80 53.07 -20.71
N ASN A 64 -38.17 53.64 -21.76
CA ASN A 64 -38.16 55.06 -22.16
C ASN A 64 -36.92 55.86 -21.78
N HIS A 65 -35.87 55.82 -22.62
CA HIS A 65 -35.48 56.96 -23.47
C HIS A 65 -34.24 56.61 -24.35
N PRO A 66 -34.12 57.18 -25.55
CA PRO A 66 -33.11 56.79 -26.54
C PRO A 66 -31.99 57.83 -26.62
N PHE A 67 -30.78 57.57 -26.12
CA PHE A 67 -29.62 58.38 -26.48
C PHE A 67 -28.29 57.66 -26.21
N PHE A 68 -27.47 57.58 -27.27
CA PHE A 68 -26.06 57.18 -27.36
C PHE A 68 -25.71 55.68 -27.30
N GLN A 69 -25.86 55.06 -28.47
CA GLN A 69 -24.90 54.07 -28.98
C GLN A 69 -23.51 54.72 -29.07
N HIS A 70 -22.53 54.23 -28.31
CA HIS A 70 -21.10 54.19 -28.67
C HIS A 70 -20.28 53.58 -27.52
N ALA A 71 -20.09 52.27 -27.55
CA ALA A 71 -18.95 51.57 -26.93
C ALA A 71 -18.88 50.08 -27.36
N ALA A 72 -19.38 49.75 -28.56
CA ALA A 72 -19.12 48.45 -29.17
C ALA A 72 -17.91 48.61 -30.09
N ASN A 73 -16.94 47.72 -29.94
CA ASN A 73 -15.61 47.72 -30.55
C ASN A 73 -14.60 48.58 -29.80
N LEU A 74 -14.02 48.02 -28.75
CA LEU A 74 -12.58 48.12 -28.49
C LEU A 74 -12.23 47.02 -27.47
N LEU A 75 -11.31 46.14 -27.88
CA LEU A 75 -10.58 45.15 -27.07
C LEU A 75 -11.20 43.74 -26.94
N LEU A 76 -11.44 43.10 -28.09
CA LEU A 76 -11.13 41.67 -28.25
C LEU A 76 -9.64 41.54 -28.60
N PRO A 77 -8.82 40.80 -27.82
CA PRO A 77 -7.71 40.05 -28.38
C PRO A 77 -8.20 38.64 -28.69
N ASN A 78 -8.08 38.31 -29.96
CA ASN A 78 -8.17 36.98 -30.53
C ASN A 78 -7.08 36.09 -29.92
N SER A 79 -7.45 35.14 -29.06
CA SER A 79 -6.63 33.95 -28.81
C SER A 79 -7.57 32.76 -28.60
N SER A 80 -7.44 31.81 -29.52
CA SER A 80 -8.09 30.52 -29.57
C SER A 80 -8.11 29.83 -28.20
N SER A 81 -9.28 29.86 -27.56
CA SER A 81 -9.60 29.00 -26.42
C SER A 81 -9.82 27.57 -26.93
N LEU A 82 -8.73 26.85 -27.19
CA LEU A 82 -8.73 25.40 -27.20
C LEU A 82 -8.81 24.94 -25.74
N LEU A 83 -10.01 25.01 -25.17
CA LEU A 83 -10.38 24.23 -24.01
C LEU A 83 -10.36 22.76 -24.44
N TRP A 84 -9.17 22.15 -24.39
CA TRP A 84 -9.06 20.70 -24.42
C TRP A 84 -9.66 20.18 -23.11
N ALA A 85 -10.97 19.94 -23.14
CA ALA A 85 -11.60 19.02 -22.23
C ALA A 85 -11.03 17.63 -22.53
N SER A 86 -9.96 17.28 -21.82
CA SER A 86 -9.44 15.91 -21.84
C SER A 86 -10.53 15.00 -21.29
N VAL A 87 -11.27 14.36 -22.19
CA VAL A 87 -12.07 13.18 -21.87
C VAL A 87 -11.09 12.05 -21.55
N SER A 88 -10.64 12.02 -20.29
CA SER A 88 -9.98 10.81 -19.79
C SER A 88 -11.06 9.73 -19.79
N LEU A 89 -10.84 8.68 -20.58
CA LEU A 89 -11.59 7.43 -20.50
C LEU A 89 -11.35 6.87 -19.10
N ALA A 90 -12.14 7.32 -18.14
CA ALA A 90 -12.19 6.74 -16.81
C ALA A 90 -12.83 5.37 -16.99
N ASP A 91 -11.98 4.34 -16.97
CA ASP A 91 -12.44 2.99 -16.73
C ASP A 91 -13.29 2.99 -15.44
N GLY A 92 -14.52 2.51 -15.56
CA GLY A 92 -15.71 3.00 -14.85
C GLY A 92 -15.85 2.64 -13.37
N SER A 93 -14.77 2.66 -12.59
CA SER A 93 -14.80 2.35 -11.16
C SER A 93 -14.22 3.50 -10.32
N ALA A 94 -14.94 3.87 -9.26
CA ALA A 94 -14.55 4.95 -8.37
C ALA A 94 -13.24 4.60 -7.65
N PRO A 95 -12.35 5.58 -7.43
CA PRO A 95 -11.12 5.31 -6.70
C PRO A 95 -11.42 4.91 -5.25
N VAL A 96 -10.57 4.05 -4.69
CA VAL A 96 -10.68 3.56 -3.31
C VAL A 96 -9.78 4.38 -2.41
N VAL A 97 -10.34 4.91 -1.32
CA VAL A 97 -9.61 5.77 -0.38
C VAL A 97 -9.19 4.98 0.86
N GLU A 98 -7.91 5.07 1.24
CA GLU A 98 -7.45 4.55 2.53
C GLU A 98 -7.98 5.46 3.65
N PRO A 99 -8.82 4.94 4.56
CA PRO A 99 -9.63 5.78 5.44
C PRO A 99 -8.82 6.61 6.45
N LYS A 100 -7.62 6.16 6.85
CA LYS A 100 -6.85 6.85 7.88
C LYS A 100 -5.95 7.96 7.33
N SER A 101 -5.35 7.75 6.16
CA SER A 101 -4.44 8.70 5.51
C SER A 101 -5.13 9.62 4.52
N GLY A 102 -6.33 9.24 4.03
CA GLY A 102 -7.05 9.97 2.98
C GLY A 102 -6.45 9.81 1.59
N VAL A 103 -5.47 8.91 1.42
CA VAL A 103 -4.86 8.62 0.12
C VAL A 103 -5.86 7.87 -0.77
N SER A 104 -5.96 8.29 -2.02
CA SER A 104 -6.84 7.71 -3.03
C SER A 104 -6.06 6.86 -4.02
N PHE A 105 -6.52 5.63 -4.26
CA PHE A 105 -5.95 4.69 -5.21
C PHE A 105 -6.93 4.47 -6.38
N PRO A 106 -6.49 4.58 -7.64
CA PRO A 106 -7.37 4.29 -8.78
C PRO A 106 -7.75 2.81 -8.78
N ALA A 107 -8.97 2.50 -9.25
CA ALA A 107 -9.45 1.12 -9.34
C ALA A 107 -8.67 0.29 -10.37
N VAL A 108 -8.15 0.93 -11.41
CA VAL A 108 -7.31 0.31 -12.44
C VAL A 108 -6.03 1.13 -12.60
N LEU A 109 -4.90 0.43 -12.71
CA LEU A 109 -3.58 0.98 -12.95
C LEU A 109 -3.10 0.56 -14.35
N GLY A 110 -2.69 1.52 -15.17
CA GLY A 110 -2.36 1.25 -16.57
C GLY A 110 -3.59 0.78 -17.35
N SER A 111 -3.45 -0.32 -18.09
CA SER A 111 -4.53 -0.87 -18.93
C SER A 111 -5.15 -2.17 -18.43
N SER A 112 -4.55 -2.85 -17.44
CA SER A 112 -4.96 -4.22 -17.07
C SER A 112 -4.80 -4.58 -15.60
N LEU A 113 -4.17 -3.74 -14.78
CA LEU A 113 -3.95 -4.03 -13.37
C LEU A 113 -5.13 -3.53 -12.54
N THR A 114 -5.90 -4.45 -11.98
CA THR A 114 -7.05 -4.13 -11.12
C THR A 114 -6.62 -4.02 -9.66
N LEU A 115 -7.14 -3.03 -8.94
CA LEU A 115 -6.91 -2.84 -7.51
C LEU A 115 -7.58 -3.97 -6.71
N LEU A 116 -6.78 -4.67 -5.91
CA LEU A 116 -7.22 -5.79 -5.08
C LEU A 116 -7.38 -5.42 -3.61
N GLY A 117 -6.67 -4.41 -3.12
CA GLY A 117 -6.77 -4.02 -1.71
C GLY A 117 -5.93 -2.80 -1.40
N VAL A 118 -6.35 -2.07 -0.38
CA VAL A 118 -5.69 -0.83 0.09
C VAL A 118 -5.33 -0.98 1.57
N GLY A 119 -4.13 -0.57 1.93
CA GLY A 119 -3.63 -0.66 3.29
C GLY A 119 -2.74 0.50 3.69
N LEU A 120 -2.34 0.49 4.97
CA LEU A 120 -1.47 1.51 5.53
C LEU A 120 -0.31 0.88 6.29
N ARG A 121 0.93 1.15 5.84
CA ARG A 121 2.11 0.70 6.57
C ARG A 121 2.34 1.60 7.79
N LYS A 122 2.36 0.97 8.97
CA LYS A 122 2.70 1.61 10.24
C LYS A 122 4.08 1.16 10.69
N LYS A 123 4.86 2.06 11.29
CA LYS A 123 6.10 1.72 11.99
C LYS A 123 6.01 2.19 13.44
N SER A 124 6.26 1.29 14.38
CA SER A 124 6.38 1.63 15.80
C SER A 124 7.74 2.26 16.06
N ILE A 125 7.74 3.43 16.70
CA ILE A 125 8.93 4.14 17.13
C ILE A 125 9.02 4.01 18.64
N LEU A 126 10.12 3.39 19.12
CA LEU A 126 10.42 3.21 20.55
C LEU A 126 9.30 2.52 21.34
N GLY A 127 8.49 1.67 20.69
CA GLY A 127 7.43 0.87 21.31
C GLY A 127 6.19 1.63 21.77
N LEU A 128 6.21 2.97 21.80
CA LEU A 128 5.16 3.80 22.41
C LEU A 128 4.31 4.56 21.38
N LYS A 129 4.85 4.82 20.18
CA LYS A 129 4.16 5.63 19.16
C LYS A 129 4.25 4.99 17.79
N ASN A 130 3.10 4.85 17.13
CA ASN A 130 3.04 4.41 15.74
C ASN A 130 3.03 5.62 14.80
N ILE A 131 3.85 5.56 13.74
CA ILE A 131 3.78 6.48 12.62
C ILE A 131 3.19 5.79 11.40
N ASP A 132 2.39 6.52 10.63
CA ASP A 132 1.88 6.09 9.34
C ASP A 132 2.91 6.47 8.27
N VAL A 133 3.60 5.46 7.72
CA VAL A 133 4.75 5.66 6.82
C VAL A 133 4.27 5.99 5.41
N TYR A 134 3.43 5.12 4.85
CA TYR A 134 2.80 5.27 3.55
C TYR A 134 1.51 4.47 3.48
N ALA A 135 0.58 4.92 2.66
CA ALA A 135 -0.54 4.10 2.20
C ALA A 135 -0.09 3.30 0.98
N PHE A 136 -0.71 2.15 0.74
CA PHE A 136 -0.41 1.33 -0.43
C PHE A 136 -1.67 0.70 -1.01
N GLY A 137 -1.65 0.48 -2.32
CA GLY A 137 -2.61 -0.32 -3.07
C GLY A 137 -1.91 -1.51 -3.72
N VAL A 138 -2.51 -2.69 -3.63
CA VAL A 138 -2.03 -3.90 -4.29
C VAL A 138 -2.87 -4.13 -5.55
N TYR A 139 -2.21 -4.28 -6.68
CA TYR A 139 -2.82 -4.48 -7.98
C TYR A 139 -2.35 -5.79 -8.60
N ALA A 140 -3.22 -6.44 -9.38
CA ALA A 140 -2.84 -7.59 -10.20
C ALA A 140 -3.56 -7.59 -11.55
N ASN A 141 -2.95 -8.26 -12.52
CA ASN A 141 -3.58 -8.56 -13.79
C ASN A 141 -4.59 -9.71 -13.62
N GLY A 142 -5.87 -9.46 -13.93
CA GLY A 142 -6.93 -10.46 -13.79
C GLY A 142 -6.81 -11.65 -14.72
N ASP A 143 -6.31 -11.45 -15.95
CA ASP A 143 -6.11 -12.51 -16.93
C ASP A 143 -4.97 -13.44 -16.50
N ASP A 144 -3.88 -12.88 -15.96
CA ASP A 144 -2.77 -13.66 -15.39
C ASP A 144 -3.26 -14.49 -14.19
N VAL A 145 -4.03 -13.87 -13.27
CA VAL A 145 -4.62 -14.58 -12.12
C VAL A 145 -5.43 -15.78 -12.60
N LYS A 146 -6.32 -15.58 -13.58
CA LYS A 146 -7.12 -16.68 -14.16
C LYS A 146 -6.22 -17.73 -14.80
N LYS A 147 -5.26 -17.31 -15.63
CA LYS A 147 -4.36 -18.21 -16.36
C LYS A 147 -3.56 -19.12 -15.42
N PHE A 148 -3.00 -18.59 -14.34
CA PHE A 148 -2.08 -19.34 -13.48
C PHE A 148 -2.73 -20.03 -12.29
N LEU A 149 -3.88 -19.54 -11.80
CA LEU A 149 -4.50 -20.06 -10.57
C LEU A 149 -5.82 -20.79 -10.80
N SER A 150 -6.49 -20.63 -11.95
CA SER A 150 -7.80 -21.26 -12.19
C SER A 150 -7.78 -22.79 -12.12
N GLU A 151 -6.68 -23.44 -12.54
CA GLU A 151 -6.56 -24.90 -12.51
C GLU A 151 -6.66 -25.46 -11.08
N LYS A 152 -5.97 -24.83 -10.12
CA LYS A 152 -5.93 -25.27 -8.72
C LYS A 152 -7.08 -24.70 -7.88
N TYR A 153 -7.54 -23.50 -8.21
CA TYR A 153 -8.36 -22.67 -7.32
C TYR A 153 -9.70 -22.22 -7.94
N GLY A 154 -9.92 -22.39 -9.24
CA GLY A 154 -11.07 -21.84 -9.96
C GLY A 154 -12.43 -22.43 -9.54
N ASN A 155 -12.45 -23.64 -9.01
CA ASN A 155 -13.67 -24.30 -8.52
C ASN A 155 -13.92 -24.10 -7.02
N LEU A 156 -13.00 -23.44 -6.31
CA LEU A 156 -13.12 -23.24 -4.86
C LEU A 156 -13.98 -22.01 -4.55
N SER A 157 -14.74 -22.10 -3.46
CA SER A 157 -15.41 -20.96 -2.87
C SER A 157 -14.41 -19.98 -2.26
N THR A 158 -14.84 -18.73 -2.06
CA THR A 158 -14.03 -17.70 -1.41
C THR A 158 -13.61 -18.12 0.01
N PHE A 159 -14.44 -18.89 0.71
CA PHE A 159 -14.15 -19.41 2.05
C PHE A 159 -13.05 -20.49 2.03
N GLU A 160 -13.10 -21.41 1.06
CA GLU A 160 -12.09 -22.44 0.88
C GLU A 160 -10.73 -21.84 0.48
N LEU A 161 -10.74 -20.83 -0.39
CA LEU A 161 -9.54 -20.08 -0.78
C LEU A 161 -8.89 -19.38 0.41
N LYS A 162 -9.70 -18.70 1.24
CA LYS A 162 -9.20 -18.01 2.43
C LYS A 162 -8.55 -18.95 3.44
N ASN A 163 -9.07 -20.18 3.56
CA ASN A 163 -8.53 -21.18 4.47
C ASN A 163 -7.39 -22.01 3.86
N SER A 164 -7.11 -21.85 2.56
CA SER A 164 -5.97 -22.48 1.90
C SER A 164 -4.68 -21.79 2.31
N LYS A 165 -3.81 -22.55 2.99
CA LYS A 165 -2.47 -22.08 3.38
C LYS A 165 -1.56 -21.84 2.18
N ASP A 166 -1.83 -22.52 1.06
CA ASP A 166 -0.98 -22.48 -0.13
C ASP A 166 -1.38 -21.36 -1.09
N PHE A 167 -2.62 -20.87 -1.02
CA PHE A 167 -3.16 -19.92 -1.99
C PHE A 167 -2.33 -18.64 -2.11
N ASN A 168 -2.01 -18.00 -0.98
CA ASN A 168 -1.20 -16.79 -0.98
C ASN A 168 0.24 -17.06 -1.45
N ASN A 169 0.80 -18.23 -1.12
CA ASN A 169 2.13 -18.62 -1.60
C ASN A 169 2.14 -18.78 -3.13
N ASP A 170 1.15 -19.47 -3.69
CA ASP A 170 1.02 -19.68 -5.13
C ASP A 170 0.76 -18.37 -5.87
N LEU A 171 -0.06 -17.47 -5.31
CA LEU A 171 -0.30 -16.14 -5.87
C LEU A 171 0.99 -15.31 -5.97
N MET A 172 1.83 -15.34 -4.93
CA MET A 172 3.12 -14.65 -4.93
C MET A 172 4.14 -15.31 -5.86
N GLU A 173 4.07 -16.63 -5.99
CA GLU A 173 5.05 -17.45 -6.70
C GLU A 173 4.80 -17.59 -8.20
N ALA A 174 3.54 -17.60 -8.64
CA ALA A 174 3.16 -17.67 -10.06
C ALA A 174 3.63 -16.44 -10.84
N ASP A 175 3.79 -16.53 -12.17
CA ASP A 175 4.23 -15.40 -13.01
C ASP A 175 3.08 -14.43 -13.32
N ILE A 176 2.43 -13.93 -12.27
CA ILE A 176 1.33 -12.97 -12.34
C ILE A 176 1.88 -11.56 -12.25
N SER A 177 1.49 -10.71 -13.20
CA SER A 177 1.83 -9.29 -13.17
C SER A 177 1.14 -8.62 -11.98
N MET A 178 1.93 -8.09 -11.04
CA MET A 178 1.42 -7.45 -9.82
C MET A 178 2.18 -6.15 -9.56
N THR A 179 1.46 -5.13 -9.09
CA THR A 179 2.09 -3.87 -8.68
C THR A 179 1.64 -3.51 -7.28
N VAL A 180 2.60 -3.21 -6.41
CA VAL A 180 2.32 -2.52 -5.16
C VAL A 180 2.63 -1.05 -5.38
N ARG A 181 1.60 -0.21 -5.34
CA ARG A 181 1.72 1.25 -5.46
C ARG A 181 1.66 1.87 -4.08
N LEU A 182 2.69 2.62 -3.72
CA LEU A 182 2.84 3.28 -2.43
C LEU A 182 2.67 4.78 -2.62
N GLN A 183 2.01 5.44 -1.67
CA GLN A 183 2.05 6.90 -1.55
C GLN A 183 2.57 7.32 -0.18
N ILE A 184 3.66 8.09 -0.16
CA ILE A 184 4.33 8.50 1.07
C ILE A 184 3.43 9.42 1.90
N VAL A 185 3.20 9.05 3.16
CA VAL A 185 2.40 9.83 4.12
C VAL A 185 3.31 10.56 5.11
N TYR A 186 4.38 9.91 5.58
CA TYR A 186 5.31 10.51 6.53
C TYR A 186 6.30 11.45 5.83
N SER A 187 6.30 12.73 6.23
CA SER A 187 7.06 13.79 5.57
C SER A 187 8.56 13.85 5.90
N LYS A 188 9.02 13.09 6.91
CA LYS A 188 10.41 13.14 7.41
C LYS A 188 11.17 11.86 7.07
N LEU A 189 10.91 11.27 5.91
CA LEU A 189 11.69 10.14 5.41
C LEU A 189 12.97 10.65 4.74
N SER A 190 14.12 10.20 5.25
CA SER A 190 15.38 10.34 4.54
C SER A 190 15.62 9.13 3.65
N ILE A 191 16.32 9.30 2.54
CA ILE A 191 16.68 8.20 1.64
C ILE A 191 17.50 7.11 2.37
N LYS A 192 18.34 7.51 3.33
CA LYS A 192 19.09 6.59 4.20
C LYS A 192 18.17 5.74 5.07
N SER A 193 17.14 6.37 5.66
CA SER A 193 16.13 5.67 6.46
C SER A 193 15.32 4.70 5.62
N ILE A 194 15.02 5.03 4.37
CA ILE A 194 14.32 4.16 3.42
C ILE A 194 15.19 2.95 3.07
N ARG A 195 16.46 3.17 2.71
CA ARG A 195 17.42 2.11 2.41
C ARG A 195 17.54 1.13 3.56
N SER A 196 17.78 1.64 4.77
CA SER A 196 17.88 0.83 5.99
C SER A 196 16.58 0.08 6.29
N ALA A 197 15.42 0.72 6.10
CA ALA A 197 14.13 0.05 6.29
C ALA A 197 13.90 -1.08 5.29
N TYR A 198 14.33 -0.93 4.03
CA TYR A 198 14.25 -1.99 3.04
C TYR A 198 15.30 -3.09 3.28
N GLU A 199 16.52 -2.76 3.69
CA GLU A 199 17.53 -3.74 4.11
C GLU A 199 16.97 -4.64 5.22
N GLU A 200 16.35 -4.04 6.23
CA GLU A 200 15.69 -4.74 7.33
C GLU A 200 14.52 -5.61 6.83
N THR A 201 13.53 -5.02 6.17
CA THR A 201 12.29 -5.73 5.86
C THR A 201 12.45 -6.72 4.70
N VAL A 202 13.10 -6.31 3.61
CA VAL A 202 13.30 -7.18 2.44
C VAL A 202 14.35 -8.24 2.73
N GLY A 203 15.42 -7.89 3.44
CA GLY A 203 16.44 -8.85 3.86
C GLY A 203 15.87 -10.00 4.68
N SER A 204 14.98 -9.69 5.63
CA SER A 204 14.27 -10.72 6.41
C SER A 204 13.44 -11.67 5.54
N ARG A 205 12.73 -11.16 4.52
CA ARG A 205 11.94 -12.00 3.61
C ARG A 205 12.80 -12.82 2.64
N LEU A 206 13.90 -12.25 2.14
CA LEU A 206 14.87 -12.98 1.34
C LEU A 206 15.43 -14.17 2.12
N GLN A 207 15.80 -13.95 3.39
CA GLN A 207 16.27 -15.02 4.28
C GLN A 207 15.19 -16.07 4.54
N LYS A 208 13.93 -15.66 4.76
CA LYS A 208 12.78 -16.57 4.94
C LYS A 208 12.63 -17.53 3.77
N PHE A 209 12.79 -17.07 2.53
CA PHE A 209 12.49 -17.88 1.34
C PHE A 209 13.70 -18.60 0.73
N SER A 210 14.92 -18.14 0.94
CA SER A 210 16.11 -18.86 0.42
C SER A 210 16.80 -19.74 1.47
N GLY A 211 16.57 -19.51 2.77
CA GLY A 211 17.31 -20.15 3.86
C GLY A 211 18.80 -19.73 3.95
N SER A 212 19.21 -18.72 3.19
CA SER A 212 20.61 -18.29 3.03
C SER A 212 20.74 -16.76 3.03
N ASP A 213 21.97 -16.27 3.15
CA ASP A 213 22.27 -14.84 3.20
C ASP A 213 22.33 -14.24 1.78
N ASN A 214 21.31 -13.47 1.38
CA ASN A 214 21.21 -12.87 0.04
C ASN A 214 21.70 -11.42 -0.01
N LYS A 215 22.86 -11.13 0.59
CA LYS A 215 23.40 -9.76 0.67
C LYS A 215 23.56 -9.10 -0.69
N GLU A 216 24.05 -9.83 -1.69
CA GLU A 216 24.29 -9.26 -3.03
C GLU A 216 22.98 -8.81 -3.70
N LEU A 217 21.95 -9.66 -3.67
CA LEU A 217 20.64 -9.33 -4.22
C LEU A 217 19.98 -8.16 -3.47
N LEU A 218 20.07 -8.17 -2.13
CA LEU A 218 19.57 -7.07 -1.31
C LEU A 218 20.32 -5.76 -1.58
N GLN A 219 21.64 -5.82 -1.76
CA GLN A 219 22.48 -4.67 -2.11
C GLN A 219 22.13 -4.13 -3.50
N ARG A 220 21.94 -5.01 -4.49
CA ARG A 220 21.47 -4.63 -5.83
C ARG A 220 20.13 -3.90 -5.76
N PHE A 221 19.17 -4.39 -4.98
CA PHE A 221 17.88 -3.74 -4.78
C PHE A 221 18.01 -2.37 -4.10
N THR A 222 18.70 -2.31 -2.97
CA THR A 222 18.83 -1.10 -2.17
C THR A 222 19.66 0.01 -2.84
N SER A 223 20.60 -0.37 -3.70
CA SER A 223 21.41 0.57 -4.49
C SER A 223 20.63 1.30 -5.60
N GLN A 224 19.45 0.81 -5.99
CA GLN A 224 18.55 1.54 -6.91
C GLN A 224 18.11 2.88 -6.30
N PHE A 225 17.95 2.94 -4.98
CA PHE A 225 17.56 4.12 -4.22
C PHE A 225 18.77 5.02 -3.96
N LYS A 226 19.25 5.68 -5.02
CA LYS A 226 20.36 6.64 -4.97
C LYS A 226 20.02 7.88 -4.13
N ASP A 227 21.05 8.53 -3.58
CA ASP A 227 20.89 9.68 -2.67
C ASP A 227 20.27 10.92 -3.34
N GLU A 228 20.25 10.96 -4.67
CA GLU A 228 19.58 12.00 -5.47
C GLU A 228 18.05 11.93 -5.39
N TYR A 229 17.48 10.74 -5.10
CA TYR A 229 16.05 10.57 -4.97
C TYR A 229 15.56 11.06 -3.61
N LYS A 230 14.54 11.92 -3.64
CA LYS A 230 13.81 12.36 -2.46
C LYS A 230 12.41 11.78 -2.52
N LEU A 231 11.92 11.34 -1.36
CA LEU A 231 10.56 10.83 -1.19
C LEU A 231 9.80 11.72 -0.20
N PRO A 232 9.49 12.98 -0.59
CA PRO A 232 8.61 13.83 0.20
C PRO A 232 7.22 13.20 0.35
N ARG A 233 6.42 13.74 1.27
CA ARG A 233 5.01 13.37 1.39
C ARG A 233 4.30 13.58 0.05
N GLY A 234 3.53 12.58 -0.37
CA GLY A 234 2.80 12.56 -1.64
C GLY A 234 3.54 11.85 -2.77
N SER A 235 4.85 11.61 -2.65
CA SER A 235 5.60 10.84 -3.66
C SER A 235 5.01 9.47 -3.85
N LEU A 236 5.02 9.02 -5.10
CA LEU A 236 4.52 7.74 -5.55
C LEU A 236 5.69 6.81 -5.81
N VAL A 237 5.63 5.61 -5.25
CA VAL A 237 6.58 4.53 -5.54
C VAL A 237 5.80 3.33 -6.03
N GLU A 238 6.20 2.73 -7.13
CA GLU A 238 5.60 1.50 -7.64
C GLU A 238 6.66 0.41 -7.66
N LEU A 239 6.32 -0.72 -7.03
CA LEU A 239 7.08 -1.96 -7.06
C LEU A 239 6.30 -2.94 -7.92
N SER A 240 6.69 -3.05 -9.18
CA SER A 240 5.98 -3.80 -10.21
C SER A 240 6.73 -5.09 -10.51
N LYS A 241 6.10 -6.23 -10.23
CA LYS A 241 6.49 -7.54 -10.72
C LYS A 241 5.95 -7.68 -12.14
N GLU A 242 6.85 -7.60 -13.10
CA GLU A 242 6.60 -7.81 -14.53
C GLU A 242 6.74 -9.30 -14.88
N PRO A 243 6.20 -9.73 -16.03
CA PRO A 243 6.38 -11.10 -16.55
C PRO A 243 7.85 -11.51 -16.60
N GLY A 244 8.14 -12.78 -16.32
CA GLY A 244 9.51 -13.28 -16.20
C GLY A 244 10.19 -12.91 -14.88
N TYR A 245 9.40 -12.61 -13.84
CA TYR A 245 9.90 -12.32 -12.49
C TYR A 245 10.85 -11.11 -12.38
N VAL A 246 10.56 -10.06 -13.14
CA VAL A 246 11.34 -8.83 -13.15
C VAL A 246 10.70 -7.81 -12.21
N LEU A 247 11.40 -7.44 -11.13
CA LEU A 247 10.97 -6.37 -10.23
C LEU A 247 11.44 -5.02 -10.78
N LYS A 248 10.49 -4.25 -11.31
CA LYS A 248 10.68 -2.86 -11.72
C LYS A 248 10.32 -1.92 -10.58
N THR A 249 11.17 -0.92 -10.35
CA THR A 249 10.96 0.13 -9.34
C THR A 249 10.77 1.47 -10.04
N ILE A 250 9.64 2.12 -9.82
CA ILE A 250 9.29 3.42 -10.39
C ILE A 250 9.09 4.42 -9.24
N ILE A 251 9.64 5.62 -9.36
CA ILE A 251 9.42 6.72 -8.43
C ILE A 251 8.90 7.92 -9.21
N ASP A 252 7.74 8.44 -8.81
CA ASP A 252 7.09 9.61 -9.41
C ASP A 252 7.00 9.49 -10.95
N GLY A 253 6.67 8.29 -11.44
CA GLY A 253 6.53 7.97 -12.86
C GLY A 253 7.84 7.68 -13.62
N LYS A 254 9.00 7.80 -12.97
CA LYS A 254 10.31 7.48 -13.56
C LYS A 254 10.80 6.11 -13.09
N GLU A 255 11.11 5.22 -14.04
CA GLU A 255 11.81 3.97 -13.72
C GLU A 255 13.21 4.28 -13.20
N ILE A 256 13.52 3.78 -12.00
CA ILE A 256 14.82 3.98 -11.35
C ILE A 256 15.69 2.72 -11.37
N GLY A 257 15.10 1.57 -11.67
CA GLY A 257 15.81 0.32 -11.83
C GLY A 257 14.90 -0.88 -12.01
N SER A 258 15.51 -1.98 -12.45
CA SER A 258 14.85 -3.26 -12.69
C SER A 258 15.78 -4.40 -12.27
N ILE A 259 15.23 -5.43 -11.61
CA ILE A 259 15.98 -6.62 -11.17
C ILE A 259 15.18 -7.87 -11.50
N GLU A 260 15.75 -8.72 -12.35
CA GLU A 260 15.25 -10.08 -12.59
C GLU A 260 15.59 -10.99 -11.40
N SER A 261 14.56 -11.36 -10.62
CA SER A 261 14.70 -12.30 -9.51
C SER A 261 13.33 -12.75 -8.99
N LYS A 262 12.99 -14.02 -9.22
CA LYS A 262 11.80 -14.66 -8.63
C LYS A 262 11.78 -14.55 -7.11
N LEU A 263 12.93 -14.76 -6.47
CA LEU A 263 13.09 -14.67 -5.02
C LEU A 263 12.78 -13.25 -4.51
N LEU A 264 13.28 -12.21 -5.18
CA LEU A 264 13.04 -10.83 -4.78
C LEU A 264 11.57 -10.44 -4.97
N CYS A 265 10.97 -10.77 -6.11
CA CYS A 265 9.55 -10.53 -6.39
C CYS A 265 8.66 -11.14 -5.29
N ARG A 266 8.87 -12.42 -4.97
CA ARG A 266 8.16 -13.12 -3.90
C ARG A 266 8.37 -12.45 -2.54
N SER A 267 9.61 -12.09 -2.22
CA SER A 267 9.97 -11.47 -0.94
C SER A 267 9.33 -10.10 -0.73
N ILE A 268 9.20 -9.30 -1.79
CA ILE A 268 8.50 -8.02 -1.74
C ILE A 268 7.00 -8.22 -1.55
N LEU A 269 6.37 -9.14 -2.30
CA LEU A 269 4.94 -9.40 -2.17
C LEU A 269 4.57 -9.96 -0.79
N ASP A 270 5.41 -10.80 -0.18
CA ASP A 270 5.18 -11.38 1.17
C ASP A 270 5.05 -10.30 2.27
N LEU A 271 5.61 -9.10 2.06
CA LEU A 271 5.42 -7.98 2.98
C LEU A 271 3.98 -7.45 2.99
N TYR A 272 3.22 -7.68 1.93
CA TYR A 272 1.87 -7.10 1.74
C TYR A 272 0.77 -8.16 1.82
N ILE A 273 1.03 -9.33 1.24
CA ILE A 273 0.02 -10.41 1.09
C ILE A 273 0.52 -11.75 1.64
N GLY A 274 1.69 -11.76 2.28
CA GLY A 274 2.23 -12.96 2.91
C GLY A 274 1.56 -13.32 4.23
N GLU A 275 2.23 -14.19 4.98
CA GLU A 275 1.75 -14.66 6.30
C GLU A 275 1.70 -13.54 7.36
N ASP A 276 2.70 -12.66 7.33
CA ASP A 276 2.83 -11.51 8.24
C ASP A 276 2.82 -10.19 7.47
N PRO A 277 1.66 -9.77 6.93
CA PRO A 277 1.56 -8.59 6.10
C PRO A 277 1.63 -7.28 6.91
N PHE A 278 1.98 -6.17 6.26
CA PHE A 278 1.96 -4.84 6.89
C PHE A 278 0.55 -4.39 7.34
N ASP A 279 -0.50 -4.80 6.63
CA ASP A 279 -1.89 -4.58 7.02
C ASP A 279 -2.74 -5.83 6.72
N ARG A 280 -3.25 -6.48 7.77
CA ARG A 280 -4.05 -7.71 7.64
C ARG A 280 -5.37 -7.49 6.90
N ARG A 281 -5.99 -6.32 7.04
CA ARG A 281 -7.25 -6.01 6.34
C ARG A 281 -7.01 -5.87 4.84
N ALA A 282 -5.92 -5.21 4.46
CA ALA A 282 -5.54 -5.11 3.05
C ALA A 282 -5.28 -6.50 2.45
N LYS A 283 -4.65 -7.41 3.19
CA LYS A 283 -4.50 -8.81 2.76
C LYS A 283 -5.85 -9.51 2.61
N ASP A 284 -6.75 -9.38 3.58
CA ASP A 284 -8.10 -9.98 3.50
C ASP A 284 -8.86 -9.47 2.26
N ASP A 285 -8.79 -8.17 1.95
CA ASP A 285 -9.39 -7.57 0.76
C ASP A 285 -8.78 -8.15 -0.52
N VAL A 286 -7.44 -8.30 -0.55
CA VAL A 286 -6.74 -8.95 -1.67
C VAL A 286 -7.23 -10.38 -1.87
N ASP A 287 -7.28 -11.18 -0.81
CA ASP A 287 -7.74 -12.58 -0.88
C ASP A 287 -9.16 -12.68 -1.47
N LEU A 288 -10.07 -11.80 -1.03
CA LEU A 288 -11.45 -11.76 -1.51
C LEU A 288 -11.56 -11.33 -2.98
N ASN A 289 -10.79 -10.31 -3.38
CA ASN A 289 -10.85 -9.78 -4.74
C ASN A 289 -10.18 -10.72 -5.75
N VAL A 290 -9.08 -11.39 -5.38
CA VAL A 290 -8.47 -12.44 -6.23
C VAL A 290 -9.42 -13.61 -6.41
N ALA A 291 -10.09 -14.04 -5.32
CA ALA A 291 -11.11 -15.10 -5.42
C ALA A 291 -12.27 -14.70 -6.33
N SER A 292 -12.69 -13.43 -6.29
CA SER A 292 -13.72 -12.90 -7.18
C SER A 292 -13.27 -12.90 -8.65
N LEU A 293 -12.01 -12.54 -8.93
CA LEU A 293 -11.44 -12.61 -10.28
C LEU A 293 -11.43 -14.05 -10.82
N LEU A 294 -11.16 -15.05 -9.98
CA LEU A 294 -11.19 -16.46 -10.38
C LEU A 294 -12.59 -16.97 -10.71
N GLN A 295 -13.63 -16.38 -10.10
CA GLN A 295 -15.03 -16.78 -10.31
C GLN A 295 -15.70 -16.03 -11.47
N GLN A 296 -15.11 -14.94 -11.95
CA GLN A 296 -15.58 -14.22 -13.13
C GLN A 296 -15.34 -15.06 -14.39
N LYS A 297 -16.41 -15.60 -14.97
CA LYS A 297 -16.40 -16.32 -16.24
C LYS A 297 -16.18 -15.38 -17.41
#